data_AF-A0A1Y1V106-F1
#
_entry.id   AF-A0A1Y1V106-F1
#
_cell.length_a   1.000
_cell.length_b   1.000
_cell.length_c   1.000
_cell.angle_alpha   90.00
_cell.angle_beta   90.00
_cell.angle_gamma   90.00
#
_symmetry.space_group_name_H-M   'P 1'
#
loop_
_entity.id
_entity.type
_entity.pdbx_description
1 polymer ?
#
loop_
_entity_poly.entity_id
_entity_poly.type
_entity_poly.pdbx_seq_one_letter_code
_entity_poly.pdbx_strand_id
1 'polypeptide(L)'
;MKIKNIIPYVILLNRTSLANIILPSGKEVPKSLLHYFSCQTGNTVCINGNGRSCHYEYISYCESPDIQIEKISKDFDIGNFPPSDFCKLINESCQYINIYVPEISDNDVYDLDQYLSCGYNDSICQYGNYNGCKKVLDKCWGKYPVKDCRNLSETCDNIYKQYNDEVAIFTPDNTRLPKPLTQYFGCLLGDISCKREETKKCLDHYTICNPERQSELIEYINNNDEIDYLEPNDYCDKHKKACEYIMEYNNSFNSRYIYDLEIYECEINTQSCYYGKRSSCRMAYSMCESKYPNDACNKLLSKCNEIDQLYQSYNLLYTPSGAEVPQPLLKYFDIENGETAAKSCLQEYSLYCENRDQTKYINLLSNYDIGDLNYLEFCFVIKEFCGMLNSTSEKESINTFTKKTTLNTSKWQIKTKKLTTKLQTITKKPTITRWQAITKKLTTTRRSFTANKYYSKLFSSKTTSSSKISFTQSSTYLKKRPNYY
;
A
#
# COMPACT_ATOMS: atom_id res chain seq x y z
N MET A 1 -55.87 1.54 3.42
CA MET A 1 -55.55 1.14 2.03
C MET A 1 -54.78 -0.18 2.10
N LYS A 2 -55.07 -1.19 1.27
CA LYS A 2 -54.43 -2.52 1.37
C LYS A 2 -53.17 -2.57 0.50
N ILE A 3 -51.99 -2.69 1.11
CA ILE A 3 -50.76 -3.01 0.38
C ILE A 3 -50.83 -4.49 -0.02
N LYS A 4 -50.77 -4.76 -1.32
CA LYS A 4 -50.69 -6.11 -1.89
C LYS A 4 -49.40 -6.24 -2.69
N ASN A 5 -48.85 -7.45 -2.68
CA ASN A 5 -47.79 -7.95 -3.57
C ASN A 5 -46.41 -7.29 -3.41
N ILE A 6 -45.69 -7.70 -2.35
CA ILE A 6 -44.24 -7.88 -2.47
C ILE A 6 -44.04 -9.26 -3.11
N ILE A 7 -43.66 -9.28 -4.39
CA ILE A 7 -43.16 -10.50 -5.04
C ILE A 7 -41.69 -10.64 -4.61
N PRO A 8 -41.26 -11.73 -3.97
CA PRO A 8 -39.84 -11.95 -3.74
C PRO A 8 -39.18 -12.18 -5.10
N TYR A 9 -38.20 -11.33 -5.44
CA TYR A 9 -37.29 -11.58 -6.55
C TYR A 9 -36.50 -12.86 -6.24
N VAL A 10 -36.98 -13.99 -6.75
CA VAL A 10 -36.17 -15.19 -6.87
C VAL A 10 -35.15 -14.89 -7.95
N ILE A 11 -33.94 -14.52 -7.53
CA ILE A 11 -32.77 -14.45 -8.41
C ILE A 11 -32.52 -15.88 -8.88
N LEU A 12 -33.10 -16.21 -10.03
CA LEU A 12 -32.77 -17.41 -10.78
C LEU A 12 -31.32 -17.28 -11.23
N LEU A 13 -30.42 -17.81 -10.41
CA LEU A 13 -29.06 -18.15 -10.79
C LEU A 13 -29.13 -19.23 -11.88
N ASN A 14 -29.49 -18.82 -13.10
CA ASN A 14 -29.18 -19.54 -14.32
C ASN A 14 -27.66 -19.56 -14.45
N ARG A 15 -27.03 -20.47 -13.69
CA ARG A 15 -25.66 -20.89 -13.94
C ARG A 15 -25.66 -21.49 -15.33
N THR A 16 -25.32 -20.66 -16.31
CA THR A 16 -24.81 -21.12 -17.60
C THR A 16 -23.81 -22.22 -17.29
N SER A 17 -24.03 -23.41 -17.87
CA SER A 17 -23.13 -24.52 -17.65
C SER A 17 -21.76 -24.10 -18.18
N LEU A 18 -20.85 -23.75 -17.28
CA LEU A 18 -19.46 -23.47 -17.61
C LEU A 18 -18.98 -24.66 -18.44
N ALA A 19 -18.64 -24.41 -19.70
CA ALA A 19 -18.09 -25.44 -20.56
C ALA A 19 -16.86 -26.03 -19.89
N ASN A 20 -16.66 -27.34 -20.02
CA ASN A 20 -15.57 -28.06 -19.37
C ASN A 20 -14.23 -27.40 -19.75
N ILE A 21 -13.62 -26.68 -18.80
CA ILE A 21 -12.38 -25.94 -19.03
C ILE A 21 -11.25 -26.97 -19.13
N ILE A 22 -10.55 -26.98 -20.26
CA ILE A 22 -9.43 -27.90 -20.51
C ILE A 22 -8.11 -27.15 -20.30
N LEU A 23 -7.29 -27.67 -19.39
CA LEU A 23 -5.96 -27.14 -19.07
C LEU A 23 -4.93 -27.48 -20.17
N PRO A 24 -3.77 -26.80 -20.21
CA PRO A 24 -2.67 -27.13 -21.12
C PRO A 24 -2.21 -28.59 -21.10
N SER A 25 -2.33 -29.29 -19.97
CA SER A 25 -2.08 -30.74 -19.83
C SER A 25 -3.14 -31.65 -20.49
N GLY A 26 -4.20 -31.08 -21.05
CA GLY A 26 -5.35 -31.80 -21.61
C GLY A 26 -6.34 -32.31 -20.56
N LYS A 27 -6.16 -31.95 -19.28
CA LYS A 27 -7.08 -32.33 -18.19
C LYS A 27 -8.21 -31.32 -18.04
N GLU A 28 -9.40 -31.82 -17.71
CA GLU A 28 -10.53 -30.97 -17.32
C GLU A 28 -10.34 -30.40 -15.90
N VAL A 29 -10.69 -29.12 -15.71
CA VAL A 29 -10.72 -28.46 -14.40
C VAL A 29 -11.84 -29.06 -13.52
N PRO A 30 -11.52 -29.62 -12.34
CA PRO A 30 -12.50 -30.12 -11.38
C PRO A 30 -13.56 -29.07 -11.01
N LYS A 31 -14.80 -29.51 -10.81
CA LYS A 31 -15.93 -28.64 -10.45
C LYS A 31 -15.69 -27.80 -9.20
N SER A 32 -14.89 -28.33 -8.27
CA SER A 32 -14.45 -27.64 -7.05
C SER A 32 -13.60 -26.40 -7.35
N LEU A 33 -12.85 -26.37 -8.46
CA LEU A 33 -12.00 -25.24 -8.88
C LEU A 33 -12.66 -24.28 -9.89
N LEU A 34 -13.78 -24.65 -10.52
CA LEU A 34 -14.45 -23.82 -11.53
C LEU A 34 -14.88 -22.43 -11.02
N HIS A 35 -15.05 -22.26 -9.70
CA HIS A 35 -15.40 -20.97 -9.10
C HIS A 35 -14.28 -19.92 -9.28
N TYR A 36 -13.02 -20.32 -9.42
CA TYR A 36 -11.94 -19.38 -9.74
C TYR A 36 -12.00 -18.86 -11.19
N PHE A 37 -12.69 -19.57 -12.07
CA PHE A 37 -12.88 -19.19 -13.47
C PHE A 37 -14.17 -18.40 -13.72
N SER A 38 -14.96 -18.09 -12.68
CA SER A 38 -16.26 -17.40 -12.80
C SER A 38 -16.16 -15.87 -12.92
N CYS A 39 -15.05 -15.34 -13.45
CA CYS A 39 -14.91 -13.91 -13.71
C CYS A 39 -15.59 -13.53 -15.02
N GLN A 40 -16.23 -12.35 -15.05
CA GLN A 40 -16.72 -11.74 -16.29
C GLN A 40 -15.59 -11.61 -17.31
N THR A 41 -15.94 -11.75 -18.60
CA THR A 41 -14.97 -11.72 -19.69
C THR A 41 -14.18 -10.41 -19.67
N GLY A 42 -12.87 -10.48 -19.39
CA GLY A 42 -11.98 -9.32 -19.40
C GLY A 42 -11.88 -8.52 -18.10
N ASN A 43 -12.60 -8.89 -17.03
CA ASN A 43 -12.42 -8.27 -15.72
C ASN A 43 -11.09 -8.72 -15.08
N THR A 44 -10.01 -8.01 -15.41
CA THR A 44 -8.63 -8.30 -14.98
C THR A 44 -8.46 -8.25 -13.46
N VAL A 45 -9.22 -7.40 -12.77
CA VAL A 45 -9.23 -7.30 -11.30
C VAL A 45 -9.74 -8.60 -10.68
N CYS A 46 -10.87 -9.11 -11.17
CA CYS A 46 -11.40 -10.41 -10.74
C CYS A 46 -10.42 -11.55 -11.04
N ILE A 47 -9.89 -11.61 -12.28
CA ILE A 47 -8.96 -12.66 -12.71
C ILE A 47 -7.72 -12.70 -11.79
N ASN A 48 -7.09 -11.56 -11.56
CA ASN A 48 -5.92 -11.43 -10.67
C ASN A 48 -6.26 -11.68 -9.18
N GLY A 49 -7.51 -11.43 -8.77
CA GLY A 49 -8.02 -11.79 -7.45
C GLY A 49 -8.12 -13.31 -7.29
N ASN A 50 -8.84 -13.97 -8.20
CA ASN A 50 -9.04 -15.42 -8.19
C ASN A 50 -7.74 -16.20 -8.38
N GLY A 51 -6.82 -15.74 -9.23
CA GLY A 51 -5.50 -16.33 -9.40
C GLY A 51 -4.69 -16.33 -8.08
N ARG A 52 -4.74 -15.21 -7.33
CA ARG A 52 -4.08 -15.11 -6.00
C ARG A 52 -4.77 -15.97 -4.95
N SER A 53 -6.09 -16.01 -4.89
CA SER A 53 -6.84 -16.87 -3.97
C SER A 53 -6.57 -18.36 -4.22
N CYS A 54 -6.61 -18.78 -5.48
CA CYS A 54 -6.27 -20.15 -5.91
C CYS A 54 -4.84 -20.50 -5.48
N HIS A 55 -3.86 -19.62 -5.71
CA HIS A 55 -2.47 -19.88 -5.34
C HIS A 55 -2.27 -19.93 -3.81
N TYR A 56 -2.99 -19.12 -3.04
CA TYR A 56 -2.97 -19.20 -1.58
C TYR A 56 -3.51 -20.54 -1.06
N GLU A 57 -4.61 -21.03 -1.64
CA GLU A 57 -5.14 -22.36 -1.30
C GLU A 57 -4.19 -23.47 -1.73
N TYR A 58 -3.61 -23.42 -2.93
CA TYR A 58 -2.55 -24.34 -3.36
C TYR A 58 -1.41 -24.42 -2.31
N ILE A 59 -0.86 -23.29 -1.85
CA ILE A 59 0.18 -23.28 -0.81
C ILE A 59 -0.35 -23.92 0.49
N SER A 60 -1.57 -23.57 0.92
CA SER A 60 -2.17 -24.05 2.17
C SER A 60 -2.44 -25.56 2.19
N TYR A 61 -2.80 -26.15 1.05
CA TYR A 61 -3.21 -27.56 0.96
C TYR A 61 -2.11 -28.48 0.42
N CYS A 62 -1.28 -28.00 -0.51
CA CYS A 62 -0.36 -28.85 -1.28
C CYS A 62 1.12 -28.68 -0.93
N GLU A 63 1.55 -27.49 -0.45
CA GLU A 63 2.95 -27.26 -0.07
C GLU A 63 3.21 -27.48 1.43
N SER A 64 2.16 -27.58 2.25
CA SER A 64 2.29 -27.95 3.66
C SER A 64 2.57 -29.46 3.81
N PRO A 65 3.66 -29.88 4.49
CA PRO A 65 4.06 -31.30 4.57
C PRO A 65 3.12 -32.16 5.43
N ASP A 66 2.33 -31.57 6.33
CA ASP A 66 1.60 -32.29 7.37
C ASP A 66 0.09 -32.52 7.06
N ILE A 67 -0.42 -32.04 5.92
CA ILE A 67 -1.88 -31.81 5.70
C ILE A 67 -2.49 -32.62 4.53
N GLN A 68 -1.67 -33.32 3.74
CA GLN A 68 -1.87 -33.47 2.28
C GLN A 68 -2.98 -34.39 1.76
N ILE A 69 -3.77 -35.08 2.58
CA ILE A 69 -4.79 -36.03 2.09
C ILE A 69 -6.16 -35.77 2.71
N GLU A 70 -6.30 -35.96 4.02
CA GLU A 70 -7.61 -35.91 4.68
C GLU A 70 -8.27 -34.53 4.58
N LYS A 71 -7.48 -33.45 4.62
CA LYS A 71 -8.01 -32.09 4.49
C LYS A 71 -8.44 -31.77 3.05
N ILE A 72 -7.63 -32.16 2.05
CA ILE A 72 -7.95 -31.93 0.64
C ILE A 72 -9.22 -32.69 0.24
N SER A 73 -9.32 -33.97 0.60
CA SER A 73 -10.51 -34.81 0.32
C SER A 73 -11.78 -34.38 1.06
N LYS A 74 -11.66 -33.52 2.08
CA LYS A 74 -12.78 -32.98 2.87
C LYS A 74 -13.26 -31.65 2.32
N ASP A 75 -12.32 -30.78 1.95
CA ASP A 75 -12.60 -29.40 1.54
C ASP A 75 -12.82 -29.30 0.01
N PHE A 76 -12.35 -30.29 -0.78
CA PHE A 76 -12.55 -30.36 -2.24
C PHE A 76 -13.16 -31.71 -2.67
N ASP A 77 -14.05 -31.65 -3.66
CA ASP A 77 -14.29 -32.80 -4.54
C ASP A 77 -13.07 -32.99 -5.44
N ILE A 78 -12.23 -33.98 -5.09
CA ILE A 78 -11.05 -34.40 -5.85
C ILE A 78 -11.35 -35.53 -6.85
N GLY A 79 -12.60 -36.02 -6.90
CA GLY A 79 -13.00 -37.15 -7.73
C GLY A 79 -12.08 -38.37 -7.57
N ASN A 80 -11.60 -38.90 -8.70
CA ASN A 80 -10.70 -40.06 -8.76
C ASN A 80 -9.21 -39.70 -8.79
N PHE A 81 -8.83 -38.43 -8.55
CA PHE A 81 -7.43 -38.02 -8.59
C PHE A 81 -6.70 -38.40 -7.29
N PRO A 82 -5.51 -39.04 -7.35
CA PRO A 82 -4.61 -39.10 -6.22
C PRO A 82 -4.30 -37.68 -5.71
N PRO A 83 -4.19 -37.43 -4.39
CA PRO A 83 -3.98 -36.07 -3.85
C PRO A 83 -2.77 -35.35 -4.46
N SER A 84 -1.68 -36.07 -4.72
CA SER A 84 -0.48 -35.53 -5.38
C SER A 84 -0.70 -35.11 -6.84
N ASP A 85 -1.64 -35.74 -7.56
CA ASP A 85 -2.03 -35.35 -8.91
C ASP A 85 -3.09 -34.24 -8.91
N PHE A 86 -3.99 -34.23 -7.92
CA PHE A 86 -4.91 -33.10 -7.69
C PHE A 86 -4.13 -31.82 -7.38
N CYS A 87 -3.07 -31.89 -6.56
CA CYS A 87 -2.21 -30.74 -6.28
C CYS A 87 -1.49 -30.16 -7.50
N LYS A 88 -1.02 -31.01 -8.43
CA LYS A 88 -0.49 -30.55 -9.73
C LYS A 88 -1.57 -29.83 -10.54
N LEU A 89 -2.79 -30.37 -10.50
CA LEU A 89 -3.95 -29.85 -11.24
C LEU A 89 -4.44 -28.51 -10.66
N ILE A 90 -4.43 -28.33 -9.32
CA ILE A 90 -4.65 -27.01 -8.70
C ILE A 90 -3.57 -26.03 -9.18
N ASN A 91 -2.29 -26.37 -9.06
CA ASN A 91 -1.20 -25.46 -9.45
C ASN A 91 -1.32 -25.01 -10.92
N GLU A 92 -1.55 -25.97 -11.83
CA GLU A 92 -1.80 -25.70 -13.24
C GLU A 92 -3.06 -24.82 -13.45
N SER A 93 -4.15 -25.09 -12.73
CA SER A 93 -5.36 -24.25 -12.76
C SER A 93 -5.06 -22.81 -12.32
N CYS A 94 -4.33 -22.63 -11.22
CA CYS A 94 -4.00 -21.30 -10.70
C CYS A 94 -3.12 -20.49 -11.67
N GLN A 95 -2.18 -21.15 -12.35
CA GLN A 95 -1.39 -20.54 -13.43
C GLN A 95 -2.25 -20.20 -14.64
N TYR A 96 -3.22 -21.07 -14.99
CA TYR A 96 -4.07 -20.91 -16.16
C TYR A 96 -5.12 -19.79 -16.03
N ILE A 97 -5.64 -19.51 -14.82
CA ILE A 97 -6.63 -18.44 -14.57
C ILE A 97 -6.20 -17.11 -15.22
N ASN A 98 -4.94 -16.70 -15.04
CA ASN A 98 -4.45 -15.40 -15.49
C ASN A 98 -4.34 -15.26 -17.02
N ILE A 99 -4.35 -16.38 -17.74
CA ILE A 99 -4.29 -16.41 -19.22
C ILE A 99 -5.58 -16.97 -19.85
N TYR A 100 -6.52 -17.45 -19.05
CA TYR A 100 -7.81 -17.93 -19.51
C TYR A 100 -8.67 -16.75 -19.99
N VAL A 101 -9.05 -16.79 -21.27
CA VAL A 101 -9.96 -15.82 -21.87
C VAL A 101 -11.23 -16.56 -22.23
N PRO A 102 -12.32 -16.44 -21.44
CA PRO A 102 -13.59 -17.06 -21.80
C PRO A 102 -14.11 -16.53 -23.14
N GLU A 103 -14.89 -17.37 -23.83
CA GLU A 103 -15.73 -16.90 -24.92
C GLU A 103 -16.84 -16.00 -24.40
N ILE A 104 -17.18 -14.95 -25.15
CA ILE A 104 -18.31 -14.10 -24.77
C ILE A 104 -19.62 -14.88 -24.88
N SER A 105 -20.37 -14.87 -23.78
CA SER A 105 -21.68 -15.46 -23.65
C SER A 105 -22.77 -14.43 -23.92
N ASP A 106 -24.00 -14.91 -24.08
CA ASP A 106 -25.18 -14.04 -24.23
C ASP A 106 -25.41 -13.19 -22.97
N ASN A 107 -25.05 -13.69 -21.79
CA ASN A 107 -25.11 -12.91 -20.55
C ASN A 107 -24.14 -11.72 -20.59
N ASP A 108 -22.91 -11.89 -21.11
CA ASP A 108 -21.95 -10.78 -21.25
C ASP A 108 -22.51 -9.63 -22.13
N VAL A 109 -23.44 -9.92 -23.06
CA VAL A 109 -24.01 -8.91 -23.98
C VAL A 109 -25.35 -8.34 -23.50
N TYR A 110 -26.22 -9.16 -22.92
CA TYR A 110 -27.60 -8.78 -22.59
C TYR A 110 -27.84 -8.46 -21.10
N ASP A 111 -27.04 -9.01 -20.18
CA ASP A 111 -27.09 -8.63 -18.75
C ASP A 111 -26.17 -7.43 -18.54
N LEU A 112 -26.71 -6.22 -18.72
CA LEU A 112 -25.94 -4.97 -18.54
C LEU A 112 -25.77 -4.61 -17.06
N ASP A 113 -26.68 -5.06 -16.20
CA ASP A 113 -26.67 -4.76 -14.76
C ASP A 113 -25.45 -5.38 -14.06
N GLN A 114 -24.94 -6.51 -14.56
CA GLN A 114 -23.73 -7.14 -14.04
C GLN A 114 -22.50 -6.20 -14.06
N TYR A 115 -22.43 -5.26 -15.02
CA TYR A 115 -21.33 -4.30 -15.13
C TYR A 115 -21.55 -3.05 -14.27
N LEU A 116 -22.81 -2.74 -13.93
CA LEU A 116 -23.23 -1.61 -13.09
C LEU A 116 -23.40 -1.99 -11.61
N SER A 117 -22.97 -3.21 -11.24
CA SER A 117 -23.11 -3.79 -9.90
C SER A 117 -22.17 -3.23 -8.83
N CYS A 118 -21.20 -2.39 -9.21
CA CYS A 118 -20.24 -1.78 -8.28
C CYS A 118 -20.90 -0.69 -7.41
N GLY A 119 -20.38 -0.51 -6.20
CA GLY A 119 -20.72 0.68 -5.40
C GLY A 119 -20.14 1.95 -6.02
N TYR A 120 -20.73 3.11 -5.69
CA TYR A 120 -20.26 4.45 -6.10
C TYR A 120 -18.96 4.91 -5.40
N ASN A 121 -18.28 4.05 -4.66
CA ASN A 121 -16.97 4.34 -4.06
C ASN A 121 -15.99 3.16 -4.26
N ASP A 122 -16.19 2.38 -5.33
CA ASP A 122 -15.40 1.17 -5.61
C ASP A 122 -14.78 1.24 -7.00
N SER A 123 -13.93 2.26 -7.18
CA SER A 123 -13.05 2.44 -8.35
C SER A 123 -12.31 1.18 -8.79
N ILE A 124 -11.98 0.25 -7.88
CA ILE A 124 -11.33 -1.03 -8.22
C ILE A 124 -12.33 -1.96 -8.93
N CYS A 125 -13.54 -2.11 -8.40
CA CYS A 125 -14.64 -2.83 -9.06
C CYS A 125 -14.99 -2.17 -10.41
N GLN A 126 -15.16 -0.85 -10.44
CA GLN A 126 -15.55 -0.10 -11.66
C GLN A 126 -14.49 -0.22 -12.75
N TYR A 127 -13.20 -0.11 -12.42
CA TYR A 127 -12.11 -0.36 -13.36
C TYR A 127 -12.14 -1.79 -13.91
N GLY A 128 -12.39 -2.79 -13.05
CA GLY A 128 -12.56 -4.18 -13.46
C GLY A 128 -13.73 -4.37 -14.44
N ASN A 129 -14.90 -3.81 -14.12
CA ASN A 129 -16.11 -3.90 -14.92
C ASN A 129 -16.02 -3.10 -16.23
N TYR A 130 -15.37 -1.93 -16.23
CA TYR A 130 -15.11 -1.14 -17.44
C TYR A 130 -14.25 -1.93 -18.44
N ASN A 131 -13.13 -2.50 -17.98
CA ASN A 131 -12.25 -3.30 -18.82
C ASN A 131 -12.93 -4.57 -19.34
N GLY A 132 -13.76 -5.21 -18.50
CA GLY A 132 -14.59 -6.33 -18.93
C GLY A 132 -15.57 -5.92 -20.03
N CYS A 133 -16.35 -4.87 -19.78
CA CYS A 133 -17.33 -4.32 -20.70
C CYS A 133 -16.71 -3.97 -22.07
N LYS A 134 -15.59 -3.22 -22.11
CA LYS A 134 -14.90 -2.91 -23.38
C LYS A 134 -14.40 -4.18 -24.09
N LYS A 135 -13.82 -5.15 -23.38
CA LYS A 135 -13.32 -6.39 -23.99
C LYS A 135 -14.42 -7.30 -24.54
N VAL A 136 -15.63 -7.22 -23.98
CA VAL A 136 -16.83 -7.86 -24.55
C VAL A 136 -17.34 -7.08 -25.75
N LEU A 137 -17.40 -5.74 -25.66
CA LEU A 137 -17.80 -4.86 -26.75
C LEU A 137 -16.96 -5.07 -28.01
N ASP A 138 -15.63 -5.18 -27.87
CA ASP A 138 -14.69 -5.46 -28.98
C ASP A 138 -15.05 -6.75 -29.74
N LYS A 139 -15.54 -7.76 -29.02
CA LYS A 139 -15.96 -9.07 -29.56
C LYS A 139 -17.46 -9.11 -29.95
N CYS A 140 -18.25 -8.12 -29.52
CA CYS A 140 -19.70 -8.07 -29.76
C CYS A 140 -19.98 -7.79 -31.25
N TRP A 141 -19.25 -6.84 -31.82
CA TRP A 141 -19.41 -6.41 -33.21
C TRP A 141 -19.21 -7.58 -34.18
N GLY A 142 -20.26 -7.89 -34.96
CA GLY A 142 -20.25 -8.97 -35.95
C GLY A 142 -20.68 -10.35 -35.43
N LYS A 143 -20.70 -10.59 -34.10
CA LYS A 143 -21.30 -11.80 -33.49
C LYS A 143 -22.72 -11.55 -32.99
N TYR A 144 -23.03 -10.33 -32.53
CA TYR A 144 -24.31 -9.95 -31.92
C TYR A 144 -25.01 -8.82 -32.69
N PRO A 145 -26.32 -8.58 -32.47
CA PRO A 145 -27.05 -7.51 -33.14
C PRO A 145 -26.48 -6.13 -32.78
N VAL A 146 -26.34 -5.25 -33.78
CA VAL A 146 -25.76 -3.91 -33.66
C VAL A 146 -26.41 -3.06 -32.56
N LYS A 147 -27.71 -3.24 -32.33
CA LYS A 147 -28.44 -2.53 -31.26
C LYS A 147 -27.92 -2.91 -29.87
N ASP A 148 -27.66 -4.18 -29.64
CA ASP A 148 -27.31 -4.68 -28.31
C ASP A 148 -25.84 -4.38 -27.99
N CYS A 149 -24.95 -4.47 -28.99
CA CYS A 149 -23.60 -3.94 -28.88
C CYS A 149 -23.56 -2.42 -28.64
N ARG A 150 -24.52 -1.65 -29.18
CA ARG A 150 -24.63 -0.22 -28.87
C ARG A 150 -25.06 0.02 -27.42
N ASN A 151 -26.06 -0.69 -26.92
CA ASN A 151 -26.47 -0.62 -25.51
C ASN A 151 -25.28 -0.97 -24.58
N LEU A 152 -24.51 -2.02 -24.93
CA LEU A 152 -23.30 -2.39 -24.21
C LEU A 152 -22.25 -1.27 -24.24
N SER A 153 -22.02 -0.62 -25.39
CA SER A 153 -21.11 0.54 -25.49
C SER A 153 -21.53 1.68 -24.56
N GLU A 154 -22.81 2.03 -24.57
CA GLU A 154 -23.37 3.08 -23.70
C GLU A 154 -23.20 2.72 -22.21
N THR A 155 -23.39 1.45 -21.84
CA THR A 155 -23.07 0.94 -20.49
C THR A 155 -21.58 1.06 -20.17
N CYS A 156 -20.67 0.66 -21.06
CA CYS A 156 -19.23 0.81 -20.84
C CYS A 156 -18.83 2.27 -20.61
N ASP A 157 -19.40 3.18 -21.39
CA ASP A 157 -19.10 4.61 -21.30
C ASP A 157 -19.72 5.24 -20.03
N ASN A 158 -20.81 4.68 -19.51
CA ASN A 158 -21.38 5.08 -18.21
C ASN A 158 -20.51 4.62 -17.03
N ILE A 159 -19.94 3.41 -17.06
CA ILE A 159 -18.98 2.95 -16.05
C ILE A 159 -17.70 3.80 -16.12
N TYR A 160 -17.24 4.14 -17.33
CA TYR A 160 -16.11 5.05 -17.51
C TYR A 160 -16.38 6.42 -16.86
N LYS A 161 -17.56 7.01 -17.08
CA LYS A 161 -17.95 8.26 -16.44
C LYS A 161 -17.96 8.14 -14.92
N GLN A 162 -18.61 7.12 -14.36
CA GLN A 162 -18.62 6.86 -12.91
C GLN A 162 -17.20 6.74 -12.34
N TYR A 163 -16.33 5.98 -13.00
CA TYR A 163 -14.93 5.81 -12.59
C TYR A 163 -14.13 7.12 -12.64
N ASN A 164 -14.26 7.92 -13.70
CA ASN A 164 -13.57 9.21 -13.79
C ASN A 164 -14.24 10.31 -12.94
N ASP A 165 -15.48 10.11 -12.49
CA ASP A 165 -16.15 10.93 -11.47
C ASP A 165 -15.69 10.54 -10.04
N GLU A 166 -15.38 9.26 -9.77
CA GLU A 166 -14.75 8.81 -8.52
C GLU A 166 -13.28 9.28 -8.38
N VAL A 167 -12.52 9.24 -9.48
CA VAL A 167 -11.13 9.72 -9.53
C VAL A 167 -11.05 11.26 -9.69
N ALA A 168 -12.20 11.94 -9.83
CA ALA A 168 -12.24 13.40 -9.91
C ALA A 168 -11.77 14.04 -8.60
N ILE A 169 -10.61 14.70 -8.66
CA ILE A 169 -10.12 15.51 -7.54
C ILE A 169 -10.85 16.84 -7.57
N PHE A 170 -11.49 17.19 -6.46
CA PHE A 170 -12.09 18.50 -6.24
C PHE A 170 -11.20 19.31 -5.30
N THR A 171 -10.92 20.55 -5.66
CA THR A 171 -10.24 21.51 -4.79
C THR A 171 -11.17 21.96 -3.64
N PRO A 172 -10.68 22.65 -2.60
CA PRO A 172 -11.49 23.05 -1.44
C PRO A 172 -12.68 23.97 -1.77
N ASP A 173 -12.62 24.67 -2.92
CA ASP A 173 -13.72 25.48 -3.47
C ASP A 173 -14.68 24.69 -4.38
N ASN A 174 -14.58 23.36 -4.37
CA ASN A 174 -15.34 22.41 -5.19
C ASN A 174 -15.13 22.55 -6.71
N THR A 175 -14.01 23.13 -7.16
CA THR A 175 -13.61 23.08 -8.58
C THR A 175 -13.17 21.65 -8.93
N ARG A 176 -13.81 21.02 -9.92
CA ARG A 176 -13.34 19.74 -10.47
C ARG A 176 -12.03 19.95 -11.24
N LEU A 177 -11.00 19.20 -10.89
CA LEU A 177 -9.74 19.22 -11.62
C LEU A 177 -9.82 18.39 -12.91
N PRO A 178 -9.27 18.91 -14.03
CA PRO A 178 -9.02 18.15 -15.25
C PRO A 178 -8.12 16.93 -14.99
N LYS A 179 -8.38 15.82 -15.68
CA LYS A 179 -7.64 14.57 -15.50
C LYS A 179 -6.12 14.64 -15.82
N PRO A 180 -5.65 15.42 -16.82
CA PRO A 180 -4.22 15.70 -16.98
C PRO A 180 -3.56 16.38 -15.77
N LEU A 181 -4.34 16.97 -14.86
CA LEU A 181 -3.83 17.57 -13.61
C LEU A 181 -3.94 16.62 -12.41
N THR A 182 -4.76 15.56 -12.47
CA THR A 182 -4.85 14.58 -11.37
C THR A 182 -3.58 13.74 -11.21
N GLN A 183 -2.70 13.69 -12.22
CA GLN A 183 -1.43 12.94 -12.16
C GLN A 183 -0.51 13.40 -11.01
N TYR A 184 -0.50 14.70 -10.69
CA TYR A 184 0.35 15.28 -9.63
C TYR A 184 -0.09 14.91 -8.21
N PHE A 185 -1.24 14.24 -8.06
CA PHE A 185 -1.81 13.85 -6.77
C PHE A 185 -1.55 12.36 -6.46
N GLY A 186 -0.68 11.69 -7.20
CA GLY A 186 -0.32 10.27 -7.02
C GLY A 186 0.48 9.94 -5.75
N CYS A 187 0.90 10.94 -4.97
CA CYS A 187 1.71 10.74 -3.76
C CYS A 187 0.99 9.96 -2.65
N LEU A 188 1.74 9.12 -1.93
CA LEU A 188 1.19 8.40 -0.79
C LEU A 188 0.73 9.37 0.31
N LEU A 189 -0.31 8.96 1.04
CA LEU A 189 -0.81 9.66 2.20
C LEU A 189 0.32 9.87 3.23
N GLY A 190 0.78 11.11 3.41
CA GLY A 190 1.87 11.48 4.32
C GLY A 190 3.24 11.66 3.66
N ASP A 191 3.37 11.46 2.34
CA ASP A 191 4.64 11.62 1.60
C ASP A 191 4.87 13.10 1.22
N ILE A 192 5.33 13.88 2.20
CA ILE A 192 5.61 15.32 2.02
C ILE A 192 6.69 15.55 0.95
N SER A 193 7.70 14.68 0.89
CA SER A 193 8.80 14.76 -0.07
C SER A 193 8.29 14.58 -1.50
N CYS A 194 7.47 13.55 -1.76
CA CYS A 194 6.76 13.37 -3.03
C CYS A 194 5.87 14.58 -3.37
N LYS A 195 5.04 15.04 -2.42
CA LYS A 195 4.13 16.18 -2.66
C LYS A 195 4.87 17.44 -3.12
N ARG A 196 6.04 17.74 -2.54
CA ARG A 196 6.88 18.86 -2.97
C ARG A 196 7.42 18.67 -4.39
N GLU A 197 7.86 17.46 -4.73
CA GLU A 197 8.36 17.15 -6.07
C GLU A 197 7.26 17.28 -7.12
N GLU A 198 6.06 16.75 -6.86
CA GLU A 198 4.90 16.89 -7.74
C GLU A 198 4.38 18.33 -7.82
N THR A 199 4.40 19.08 -6.70
CA THR A 199 4.10 20.52 -6.71
C THR A 199 5.07 21.27 -7.63
N LYS A 200 6.38 20.95 -7.57
CA LYS A 200 7.38 21.53 -8.46
C LYS A 200 7.12 21.17 -9.92
N LYS A 201 6.89 19.88 -10.25
CA LYS A 201 6.54 19.43 -11.61
C LYS A 201 5.29 20.12 -12.14
N CYS A 202 4.27 20.30 -11.29
CA CYS A 202 3.04 21.01 -11.62
C CYS A 202 3.31 22.48 -11.97
N LEU A 203 4.12 23.19 -11.16
CA LEU A 203 4.50 24.58 -11.39
C LEU A 203 5.42 24.76 -12.62
N ASP A 204 6.36 23.84 -12.82
CA ASP A 204 7.22 23.81 -14.02
C ASP A 204 6.36 23.60 -15.28
N HIS A 205 5.35 22.74 -15.24
CA HIS A 205 4.39 22.56 -16.33
C HIS A 205 3.45 23.76 -16.49
N TYR A 206 3.05 24.43 -15.41
CA TYR A 206 2.21 25.63 -15.42
C TYR A 206 2.85 26.80 -16.21
N THR A 207 4.14 26.74 -16.53
CA THR A 207 4.78 27.67 -17.47
C THR A 207 4.16 27.67 -18.88
N ILE A 208 3.35 26.66 -19.25
CA ILE A 208 2.56 26.66 -20.49
C ILE A 208 1.44 27.72 -20.48
N CYS A 209 1.00 28.14 -19.29
CA CYS A 209 0.00 29.20 -19.08
C CYS A 209 0.58 30.63 -19.16
N ASN A 210 1.82 30.81 -19.62
CA ASN A 210 2.33 32.13 -19.98
C ASN A 210 1.55 32.66 -21.20
N PRO A 211 0.99 33.89 -21.19
CA PRO A 211 0.35 34.50 -22.35
C PRO A 211 1.21 34.49 -23.63
N GLU A 212 2.53 34.52 -23.52
CA GLU A 212 3.46 34.42 -24.67
C GLU A 212 3.45 33.04 -25.35
N ARG A 213 2.94 32.00 -24.67
CA ARG A 213 2.88 30.59 -25.12
C ARG A 213 1.46 30.14 -25.45
N GLN A 214 0.52 31.07 -25.66
CA GLN A 214 -0.90 30.76 -25.89
C GLN A 214 -1.13 29.73 -27.02
N SER A 215 -0.34 29.77 -28.09
CA SER A 215 -0.43 28.78 -29.18
C SER A 215 -0.06 27.35 -28.73
N GLU A 216 0.98 27.21 -27.91
CA GLU A 216 1.40 25.91 -27.36
C GLU A 216 0.36 25.36 -26.37
N LEU A 217 -0.27 26.24 -25.59
CA LEU A 217 -1.37 25.88 -24.69
C LEU A 217 -2.61 25.39 -25.46
N ILE A 218 -2.98 26.07 -26.55
CA ILE A 218 -4.10 25.65 -27.41
C ILE A 218 -3.79 24.31 -28.08
N GLU A 219 -2.55 24.11 -28.56
CA GLU A 219 -2.10 22.82 -29.12
C GLU A 219 -2.14 21.72 -28.05
N TYR A 220 -1.67 21.98 -26.83
CA TYR A 220 -1.72 21.03 -25.72
C TYR A 220 -3.17 20.65 -25.36
N ILE A 221 -4.08 21.61 -25.29
CA ILE A 221 -5.51 21.37 -25.01
C ILE A 221 -6.13 20.51 -26.13
N ASN A 222 -5.93 20.88 -27.40
CA ASN A 222 -6.47 20.16 -28.55
C ASN A 222 -5.90 18.74 -28.72
N ASN A 223 -4.68 18.50 -28.25
CA ASN A 223 -4.03 17.18 -28.29
C ASN A 223 -4.40 16.28 -27.09
N ASN A 224 -5.25 16.74 -26.16
CA ASN A 224 -5.73 15.97 -25.03
C ASN A 224 -7.27 15.93 -25.02
N ASP A 225 -7.85 14.85 -25.57
CA ASP A 225 -9.31 14.57 -25.62
C ASP A 225 -10.04 14.67 -24.26
N GLU A 226 -9.31 14.72 -23.14
CA GLU A 226 -9.85 14.85 -21.79
C GLU A 226 -10.04 16.32 -21.33
N ILE A 227 -9.59 17.29 -22.13
CA ILE A 227 -9.65 18.74 -21.84
C ILE A 227 -9.98 19.63 -23.05
N ASP A 228 -10.22 19.07 -24.24
CA ASP A 228 -10.50 19.79 -25.50
C ASP A 228 -11.65 20.82 -25.40
N TYR A 229 -12.59 20.60 -24.47
CA TYR A 229 -13.73 21.48 -24.15
C TYR A 229 -13.39 22.68 -23.25
N LEU A 230 -12.15 22.81 -22.76
CA LEU A 230 -11.73 23.89 -21.85
C LEU A 230 -11.16 25.09 -22.61
N GLU A 231 -11.73 26.27 -22.35
CA GLU A 231 -11.11 27.54 -22.73
C GLU A 231 -9.72 27.68 -22.05
N PRO A 232 -8.69 28.19 -22.75
CA PRO A 232 -7.32 28.24 -22.22
C PRO A 232 -7.19 28.90 -20.83
N ASN A 233 -7.98 29.94 -20.56
CA ASN A 233 -7.97 30.62 -19.25
C ASN A 233 -8.55 29.74 -18.13
N ASP A 234 -9.61 28.96 -18.40
CA ASP A 234 -10.23 28.06 -17.43
C ASP A 234 -9.33 26.85 -17.13
N TYR A 235 -8.61 26.34 -18.15
CA TYR A 235 -7.54 25.37 -17.92
C TYR A 235 -6.47 25.94 -16.98
N CYS A 236 -5.98 27.17 -17.24
CA CYS A 236 -4.93 27.78 -16.43
C CYS A 236 -5.35 28.09 -14.99
N ASP A 237 -6.57 28.58 -14.78
CA ASP A 237 -7.11 28.77 -13.42
C ASP A 237 -7.19 27.43 -12.67
N LYS A 238 -7.62 26.34 -13.33
CA LYS A 238 -7.64 24.98 -12.76
C LYS A 238 -6.25 24.42 -12.51
N HIS A 239 -5.28 24.65 -13.41
CA HIS A 239 -3.89 24.21 -13.26
C HIS A 239 -3.22 24.91 -12.08
N LYS A 240 -3.39 26.24 -11.95
CA LYS A 240 -2.88 26.98 -10.80
C LYS A 240 -3.46 26.44 -9.48
N LYS A 241 -4.79 26.30 -9.38
CA LYS A 241 -5.44 25.73 -8.18
C LYS A 241 -4.97 24.31 -7.88
N ALA A 242 -4.74 23.48 -8.92
CA ALA A 242 -4.20 22.15 -8.75
C ALA A 242 -2.81 22.20 -8.08
N CYS A 243 -1.89 23.02 -8.59
CA CYS A 243 -0.54 23.12 -8.03
C CYS A 243 -0.54 23.65 -6.59
N GLU A 244 -1.41 24.62 -6.28
CA GLU A 244 -1.59 25.13 -4.91
C GLU A 244 -2.14 24.04 -3.96
N TYR A 245 -3.00 23.14 -4.46
CA TYR A 245 -3.69 22.15 -3.64
C TYR A 245 -2.90 20.84 -3.38
N ILE A 246 -1.89 20.47 -4.18
CA ILE A 246 -1.13 19.20 -4.02
C ILE A 246 -0.62 18.99 -2.59
N MET A 247 -0.09 20.05 -1.96
CA MET A 247 0.45 19.98 -0.60
C MET A 247 -0.64 19.66 0.44
N GLU A 248 -1.83 20.26 0.30
CA GLU A 248 -2.96 20.10 1.23
C GLU A 248 -3.76 18.82 0.96
N TYR A 249 -3.81 18.36 -0.29
CA TYR A 249 -4.60 17.20 -0.70
C TYR A 249 -4.15 15.93 0.01
N ASN A 250 -5.05 15.32 0.77
CA ASN A 250 -4.81 14.03 1.41
C ASN A 250 -5.59 12.96 0.67
N ASN A 251 -4.84 12.09 -0.01
CA ASN A 251 -5.41 10.94 -0.73
C ASN A 251 -6.36 10.14 0.17
N SER A 252 -7.49 9.71 -0.39
CA SER A 252 -8.47 8.91 0.33
C SER A 252 -7.83 7.60 0.82
N PHE A 253 -7.90 7.36 2.13
CA PHE A 253 -7.29 6.17 2.73
C PHE A 253 -8.05 4.91 2.34
N ASN A 254 -7.54 4.20 1.34
CA ASN A 254 -8.11 2.98 0.79
C ASN A 254 -7.31 1.72 1.19
N SER A 255 -7.83 0.54 0.81
CA SER A 255 -7.25 -0.76 1.19
C SER A 255 -5.87 -1.03 0.58
N ARG A 256 -5.46 -0.33 -0.48
CA ARG A 256 -4.14 -0.47 -1.10
C ARG A 256 -3.03 -0.17 -0.11
N TYR A 257 -3.18 0.89 0.69
CA TYR A 257 -2.25 1.25 1.77
C TYR A 257 -2.07 0.16 2.86
N ILE A 258 -2.96 -0.84 2.93
CA ILE A 258 -2.88 -1.94 3.87
C ILE A 258 -2.27 -3.20 3.25
N TYR A 259 -2.70 -3.54 2.04
CA TYR A 259 -2.43 -4.85 1.43
C TYR A 259 -1.32 -4.82 0.37
N ASP A 260 -1.07 -3.67 -0.26
CA ASP A 260 -0.02 -3.48 -1.26
C ASP A 260 1.23 -2.91 -0.57
N LEU A 261 2.02 -3.78 0.06
CA LEU A 261 3.22 -3.38 0.81
C LEU A 261 4.37 -2.91 -0.10
N GLU A 262 4.30 -3.20 -1.39
CA GLU A 262 5.29 -2.82 -2.40
C GLU A 262 5.29 -1.28 -2.62
N ILE A 263 4.17 -0.59 -2.39
CA ILE A 263 4.11 0.88 -2.49
C ILE A 263 5.08 1.58 -1.52
N TYR A 264 5.49 0.91 -0.44
CA TYR A 264 6.42 1.46 0.55
C TYR A 264 7.89 1.16 0.25
N GLU A 265 8.19 0.49 -0.86
CA GLU A 265 9.56 0.22 -1.28
C GLU A 265 10.15 1.43 -2.01
N CYS A 266 11.48 1.52 -1.97
CA CYS A 266 12.25 2.58 -2.60
C CYS A 266 13.04 1.99 -3.78
N GLU A 267 12.67 2.36 -5.01
CA GLU A 267 13.39 1.94 -6.22
C GLU A 267 14.86 2.37 -6.18
N ILE A 268 15.13 3.53 -5.59
CA ILE A 268 16.47 4.06 -5.35
C ILE A 268 16.64 4.22 -3.84
N ASN A 269 17.67 3.58 -3.28
CA ASN A 269 18.01 3.63 -1.86
C ASN A 269 18.55 5.00 -1.43
N THR A 270 17.68 6.01 -1.40
CA THR A 270 17.95 7.37 -0.94
C THR A 270 17.27 7.64 0.41
N GLN A 271 17.93 8.45 1.25
CA GLN A 271 17.37 8.85 2.54
C GLN A 271 16.05 9.62 2.39
N SER A 272 15.89 10.42 1.33
CA SER A 272 14.66 11.15 1.02
C SER A 272 13.48 10.21 0.73
N CYS A 273 13.69 9.15 -0.07
CA CYS A 273 12.64 8.16 -0.30
C CYS A 273 12.23 7.47 1.01
N TYR A 274 13.20 6.96 1.79
CA TYR A 274 12.87 6.31 3.05
C TYR A 274 12.19 7.24 4.05
N TYR A 275 12.47 8.55 4.04
CA TYR A 275 11.75 9.53 4.84
C TYR A 275 10.27 9.63 4.45
N GLY A 276 9.97 9.86 3.17
CA GLY A 276 8.59 9.95 2.66
C GLY A 276 7.79 8.67 2.88
N LYS A 277 8.39 7.50 2.59
CA LYS A 277 7.77 6.19 2.84
C LYS A 277 7.54 5.91 4.33
N ARG A 278 8.46 6.35 5.21
CA ARG A 278 8.34 6.20 6.67
C ARG A 278 7.12 6.93 7.22
N SER A 279 7.00 8.22 6.92
CA SER A 279 5.86 9.04 7.34
C SER A 279 4.55 8.47 6.80
N SER A 280 4.55 8.05 5.53
CA SER A 280 3.37 7.45 4.90
C SER A 280 2.94 6.12 5.52
N CYS A 281 3.90 5.22 5.78
CA CYS A 281 3.62 3.93 6.39
C CYS A 281 3.08 4.11 7.82
N ARG A 282 3.66 5.04 8.60
CA ARG A 282 3.19 5.34 9.96
C ARG A 282 1.78 5.94 9.98
N MET A 283 1.45 6.82 9.04
CA MET A 283 0.09 7.36 8.90
C MET A 283 -0.92 6.30 8.44
N ALA A 284 -0.53 5.44 7.49
CA ALA A 284 -1.36 4.32 7.07
C ALA A 284 -1.61 3.31 8.19
N TYR A 285 -0.60 3.01 9.00
CA TYR A 285 -0.74 2.10 10.14
C TYR A 285 -1.71 2.63 11.20
N SER A 286 -1.62 3.93 11.57
CA SER A 286 -2.53 4.51 12.57
C SER A 286 -3.99 4.53 12.07
N MET A 287 -4.22 4.71 10.77
CA MET A 287 -5.54 4.56 10.18
C MET A 287 -5.99 3.08 10.10
N CYS A 288 -5.07 2.14 9.89
CA CYS A 288 -5.35 0.70 9.86
C CYS A 288 -6.01 0.21 11.15
N GLU A 289 -5.41 0.55 12.31
CA GLU A 289 -5.87 0.13 13.65
C GLU A 289 -7.34 0.51 13.93
N SER A 290 -7.88 1.51 13.23
CA SER A 290 -9.27 1.96 13.39
C SER A 290 -10.30 1.26 12.49
N LYS A 291 -9.87 0.55 11.43
CA LYS A 291 -10.76 0.12 10.33
C LYS A 291 -10.56 -1.30 9.81
N TYR A 292 -9.40 -1.93 10.02
CA TYR A 292 -9.02 -3.18 9.37
C TYR A 292 -8.67 -4.30 10.37
N PRO A 293 -8.69 -5.59 9.94
CA PRO A 293 -8.32 -6.70 10.81
C PRO A 293 -6.86 -6.62 11.30
N ASN A 294 -6.63 -6.96 12.56
CA ASN A 294 -5.32 -6.90 13.21
C ASN A 294 -4.19 -7.55 12.41
N ASP A 295 -4.43 -8.70 11.76
CA ASP A 295 -3.41 -9.42 11.00
C ASP A 295 -2.92 -8.65 9.77
N ALA A 296 -3.79 -7.84 9.15
CA ALA A 296 -3.41 -6.96 8.05
C ALA A 296 -2.57 -5.78 8.58
N CYS A 297 -3.01 -5.15 9.67
CA CYS A 297 -2.26 -4.05 10.31
C CYS A 297 -0.90 -4.51 10.86
N ASN A 298 -0.79 -5.75 11.36
CA ASN A 298 0.47 -6.33 11.82
C ASN A 298 1.49 -6.51 10.69
N LYS A 299 1.06 -6.87 9.48
CA LYS A 299 1.93 -6.93 8.30
C LYS A 299 2.43 -5.53 7.91
N LEU A 300 1.52 -4.56 7.85
CA LEU A 300 1.88 -3.15 7.59
C LEU A 300 2.86 -2.62 8.65
N LEU A 301 2.62 -2.89 9.94
CA LEU A 301 3.53 -2.52 11.04
C LEU A 301 4.93 -3.10 10.85
N SER A 302 5.02 -4.36 10.42
CA SER A 302 6.30 -5.01 10.12
C SER A 302 7.05 -4.25 9.02
N LYS A 303 6.38 -3.88 7.93
CA LYS A 303 6.99 -3.08 6.85
C LYS A 303 7.38 -1.67 7.33
N CYS A 304 6.57 -1.01 8.15
CA CYS A 304 6.94 0.29 8.73
C CYS A 304 8.17 0.20 9.65
N ASN A 305 8.34 -0.92 10.37
CA ASN A 305 9.51 -1.15 11.22
C ASN A 305 10.78 -1.47 10.41
N GLU A 306 10.63 -2.12 9.26
CA GLU A 306 11.71 -2.34 8.28
C GLU A 306 12.19 -1.01 7.69
N ILE A 307 11.26 -0.15 7.26
CA ILE A 307 11.55 1.20 6.76
C ILE A 307 12.23 2.06 7.83
N ASP A 308 11.77 2.00 9.09
CA ASP A 308 12.43 2.70 10.21
C ASP A 308 13.89 2.24 10.40
N GLN A 309 14.19 0.95 10.22
CA GLN A 309 15.56 0.42 10.33
C GLN A 309 16.44 0.84 9.15
N LEU A 310 15.90 0.81 7.93
CA LEU A 310 16.59 1.30 6.74
C LEU A 310 16.87 2.80 6.85
N TYR A 311 15.90 3.59 7.31
CA TYR A 311 16.08 5.02 7.58
C TYR A 311 17.18 5.30 8.62
N GLN A 312 17.19 4.55 9.73
CA GLN A 312 18.23 4.64 10.76
C GLN A 312 19.62 4.15 10.30
N SER A 313 19.73 3.45 9.17
CA SER A 313 21.01 3.00 8.62
C SER A 313 21.75 4.09 7.83
N TYR A 314 21.04 5.11 7.36
CA TYR A 314 21.65 6.37 6.96
C TYR A 314 22.21 7.06 8.22
N ASN A 315 23.39 7.67 8.12
CA ASN A 315 24.05 8.31 9.26
C ASN A 315 23.32 9.60 9.67
N LEU A 316 22.18 9.44 10.35
CA LEU A 316 21.42 10.54 10.94
C LEU A 316 22.30 11.22 11.99
N LEU A 317 22.63 12.48 11.72
CA LEU A 317 23.31 13.33 12.67
C LEU A 317 22.27 13.93 13.60
N TYR A 318 22.58 13.91 14.90
CA TYR A 318 21.70 14.44 15.94
C TYR A 318 22.41 15.57 16.68
N THR A 319 21.66 16.62 17.00
CA THR A 319 22.08 17.72 17.88
C THR A 319 22.32 17.22 19.31
N PRO A 320 22.90 18.02 20.22
CA PRO A 320 23.18 17.57 21.59
C PRO A 320 21.91 17.29 22.41
N SER A 321 20.78 17.93 22.08
CA SER A 321 19.46 17.59 22.66
C SER A 321 18.87 16.28 22.14
N GLY A 322 19.43 15.70 21.06
CA GLY A 322 18.94 14.49 20.41
C GLY A 322 17.91 14.74 19.31
N ALA A 323 17.69 15.99 18.90
CA ALA A 323 16.90 16.31 17.71
C ALA A 323 17.70 16.00 16.44
N GLU A 324 17.03 15.55 15.39
CA GLU A 324 17.66 15.19 14.12
C GLU A 324 18.12 16.44 13.37
N VAL A 325 19.33 16.42 12.81
CA VAL A 325 19.88 17.52 12.02
C VAL A 325 19.29 17.48 10.61
N PRO A 326 18.55 18.52 10.17
CA PRO A 326 17.97 18.56 8.84
C PRO A 326 19.00 18.45 7.72
N GLN A 327 18.64 17.76 6.63
CA GLN A 327 19.48 17.60 5.44
C GLN A 327 20.18 18.88 4.93
N PRO A 328 19.55 20.07 4.91
CA PRO A 328 20.19 21.30 4.40
C PRO A 328 21.35 21.78 5.26
N LEU A 329 21.38 21.37 6.53
CA LEU A 329 22.46 21.69 7.45
C LEU A 329 23.65 20.75 7.29
N LEU A 330 23.47 19.59 6.64
CA LEU A 330 24.56 18.64 6.44
C LEU A 330 25.66 19.18 5.52
N LYS A 331 25.33 20.09 4.59
CA LYS A 331 26.30 20.77 3.71
C LYS A 331 27.42 21.51 4.47
N TYR A 332 27.21 21.86 5.74
CA TYR A 332 28.24 22.53 6.55
C TYR A 332 29.27 21.56 7.15
N PHE A 333 29.03 20.24 7.14
CA PHE A 333 30.06 19.26 7.53
C PHE A 333 31.18 19.16 6.51
N ASP A 334 30.92 19.47 5.24
CA ASP A 334 31.91 19.42 4.17
C ASP A 334 32.90 20.60 4.21
N ILE A 335 32.64 21.61 5.04
CA ILE A 335 33.52 22.76 5.25
C ILE A 335 34.61 22.38 6.26
N GLU A 336 35.86 22.31 5.79
CA GLU A 336 36.98 21.76 6.59
C GLU A 336 37.29 22.52 7.88
N ASN A 337 36.97 23.81 7.94
CA ASN A 337 37.17 24.65 9.12
C ASN A 337 35.83 24.81 9.87
N GLY A 338 35.72 24.21 11.05
CA GLY A 338 34.51 24.23 11.88
C GLY A 338 34.06 25.64 12.30
N GLU A 339 34.98 26.59 12.49
CA GLU A 339 34.64 27.99 12.78
C GLU A 339 34.04 28.68 11.54
N THR A 340 34.59 28.42 10.35
CA THR A 340 34.02 28.89 9.09
C THR A 340 32.64 28.25 8.85
N ALA A 341 32.51 26.94 9.07
CA ALA A 341 31.26 26.21 8.95
C ALA A 341 30.19 26.77 9.89
N ALA A 342 30.53 26.98 11.16
CA ALA A 342 29.63 27.57 12.16
C ALA A 342 29.23 29.01 11.81
N LYS A 343 30.17 29.85 11.36
CA LYS A 343 29.88 31.22 10.94
C LYS A 343 28.97 31.24 9.71
N SER A 344 29.23 30.42 8.70
CA SER A 344 28.36 30.31 7.51
C SER A 344 26.98 29.77 7.85
N CYS A 345 26.89 28.76 8.72
CA CYS A 345 25.64 28.21 9.25
C CYS A 345 24.83 29.27 10.03
N LEU A 346 25.47 29.98 10.97
CA LEU A 346 24.83 31.05 11.72
C LEU A 346 24.46 32.24 10.83
N GLN A 347 25.28 32.61 9.83
CA GLN A 347 25.01 33.75 8.95
C GLN A 347 23.88 33.47 7.95
N GLU A 348 23.81 32.26 7.40
CA GLU A 348 22.70 31.86 6.53
C GLU A 348 21.41 31.80 7.36
N TYR A 349 21.43 31.19 8.55
CA TYR A 349 20.22 30.90 9.32
C TYR A 349 19.78 31.96 10.36
N SER A 350 20.65 32.88 10.79
CA SER A 350 20.23 34.02 11.63
C SER A 350 19.17 34.88 10.91
N LEU A 351 19.33 35.04 9.59
CA LEU A 351 18.38 35.75 8.74
C LEU A 351 16.97 35.15 8.75
N TYR A 352 16.84 33.84 8.99
CA TYR A 352 15.56 33.15 9.12
C TYR A 352 15.04 33.25 10.55
N CYS A 353 15.89 32.96 11.54
CA CYS A 353 15.48 32.77 12.93
C CYS A 353 15.34 34.07 13.76
N GLU A 354 16.19 35.08 13.52
CA GLU A 354 16.20 36.33 14.28
C GLU A 354 15.18 37.33 13.75
N ASN A 355 15.02 37.44 12.43
CA ASN A 355 14.08 38.37 11.79
C ASN A 355 12.60 37.94 11.90
N ARG A 356 12.32 36.70 12.35
CA ARG A 356 10.98 36.08 12.30
C ARG A 356 10.35 36.11 10.90
N ASP A 357 11.19 35.99 9.88
CA ASP A 357 10.78 35.99 8.47
C ASP A 357 10.15 34.64 8.12
N GLN A 358 8.88 34.47 8.53
CA GLN A 358 8.12 33.25 8.31
C GLN A 358 7.99 32.91 6.81
N THR A 359 7.95 33.92 5.94
CA THR A 359 7.95 33.73 4.48
C THR A 359 9.22 33.04 4.01
N LYS A 360 10.41 33.45 4.49
CA LYS A 360 11.65 32.73 4.19
C LYS A 360 11.71 31.34 4.80
N TYR A 361 11.20 31.13 6.01
CA TYR A 361 11.10 29.78 6.58
C TYR A 361 10.16 28.88 5.77
N ILE A 362 9.03 29.39 5.28
CA ILE A 362 8.12 28.68 4.36
C ILE A 362 8.82 28.37 3.02
N ASN A 363 9.61 29.30 2.49
CA ASN A 363 10.43 29.07 1.29
C ASN A 363 11.58 28.07 1.54
N LEU A 364 12.05 27.92 2.78
CA LEU A 364 13.07 26.92 3.12
C LEU A 364 12.41 25.55 3.35
N LEU A 365 11.22 25.51 3.94
CA LEU A 365 10.32 24.35 3.99
C LEU A 365 9.90 23.84 2.61
N SER A 366 9.76 24.71 1.60
CA SER A 366 9.38 24.29 0.24
C SER A 366 10.57 23.74 -0.55
N ASN A 367 11.76 24.32 -0.36
CA ASN A 367 12.99 23.89 -1.04
C ASN A 367 13.70 22.70 -0.38
N TYR A 368 13.42 22.40 0.89
CA TYR A 368 14.18 21.41 1.64
C TYR A 368 13.36 20.59 2.64
N ASP A 369 13.79 19.34 2.83
CA ASP A 369 13.20 18.46 3.84
C ASP A 369 13.81 18.69 5.22
N ILE A 370 13.05 19.37 6.08
CA ILE A 370 13.44 19.74 7.44
C ILE A 370 12.57 19.10 8.53
N GLY A 371 11.79 18.07 8.15
CA GLY A 371 10.96 17.27 9.05
C GLY A 371 9.71 17.98 9.59
N ASP A 372 9.05 17.36 10.57
CA ASP A 372 7.89 17.92 11.28
C ASP A 372 8.26 19.04 12.28
N LEU A 373 9.48 19.59 12.20
CA LEU A 373 9.97 20.63 13.11
C LEU A 373 9.19 21.93 12.89
N ASN A 374 8.46 22.39 13.91
CA ASN A 374 7.85 23.71 13.87
C ASN A 374 8.94 24.81 13.87
N TYR A 375 8.59 26.04 13.49
CA TYR A 375 9.56 27.15 13.36
C TYR A 375 10.49 27.32 14.57
N LEU A 376 9.98 27.18 15.80
CA LEU A 376 10.78 27.32 17.01
C LEU A 376 11.71 26.13 17.23
N GLU A 377 11.24 24.91 16.96
CA GLU A 377 12.05 23.68 17.02
C GLU A 377 13.14 23.71 15.95
N PHE A 378 12.82 24.10 14.72
CA PHE A 378 13.78 24.26 13.63
C PHE A 378 14.88 25.27 13.98
N CYS A 379 14.51 26.45 14.49
CA CYS A 379 15.49 27.44 14.93
C CYS A 379 16.30 27.02 16.15
N PHE A 380 15.73 26.20 17.06
CA PHE A 380 16.47 25.60 18.15
C PHE A 380 17.50 24.57 17.64
N VAL A 381 17.08 23.68 16.73
CA VAL A 381 17.91 22.66 16.09
C VAL A 381 19.08 23.29 15.32
N ILE A 382 18.82 24.33 14.53
CA ILE A 382 19.88 25.11 13.86
C ILE A 382 20.87 25.67 14.89
N LYS A 383 20.37 26.33 15.94
CA LYS A 383 21.23 27.00 16.92
C LYS A 383 22.14 26.01 17.65
N GLU A 384 21.61 24.84 18.03
CA GLU A 384 22.42 23.75 18.56
C GLU A 384 23.42 23.23 17.52
N PHE A 385 22.97 23.03 16.29
CA PHE A 385 23.79 22.48 15.20
C PHE A 385 24.97 23.38 14.82
N CYS A 386 24.72 24.66 14.50
CA CYS A 386 25.81 25.60 14.20
C CYS A 386 26.71 25.81 15.43
N GLY A 387 26.16 25.71 16.65
CA GLY A 387 26.93 25.69 17.89
C GLY A 387 27.89 24.51 18.01
N MET A 388 27.47 23.31 17.58
CA MET A 388 28.34 22.12 17.52
C MET A 388 29.52 22.34 16.57
N LEU A 389 29.28 22.86 15.36
CA LEU A 389 30.33 23.11 14.36
C LEU A 389 31.48 23.98 14.93
N ASN A 390 31.14 24.96 15.77
CA ASN A 390 32.10 25.86 16.41
C ASN A 390 32.92 25.18 17.52
N SER A 391 32.40 24.09 18.10
CA SER A 391 33.08 23.32 19.16
C SER A 391 34.04 22.26 18.62
N THR A 392 33.98 21.96 17.32
CA THR A 392 34.79 20.95 16.65
C THR A 392 35.96 21.59 15.88
N SER A 393 37.01 21.98 16.61
CA SER A 393 38.25 22.50 16.01
C SER A 393 39.17 21.43 15.42
N GLU A 394 38.83 20.13 15.55
CA GLU A 394 39.63 19.01 15.04
C GLU A 394 38.73 17.93 14.40
N LYS A 395 39.05 17.49 13.17
CA LYS A 395 38.29 16.47 12.42
C LYS A 395 38.14 15.13 13.16
N GLU A 396 39.08 14.77 14.05
CA GLU A 396 39.00 13.54 14.86
C GLU A 396 37.85 13.56 15.89
N SER A 397 37.42 14.76 16.31
CA SER A 397 36.31 14.93 17.24
C SER A 397 34.98 14.48 16.64
N ILE A 398 34.77 14.68 15.33
CA ILE A 398 33.49 14.44 14.66
C ILE A 398 33.20 12.94 14.52
N ASN A 399 34.16 12.17 13.99
CA ASN A 399 34.04 10.70 13.93
C ASN A 399 33.87 10.05 15.32
N THR A 400 34.47 10.67 16.34
CA THR A 400 34.30 10.26 17.74
C THR A 400 32.92 10.65 18.27
N PHE A 401 32.40 11.83 17.90
CA PHE A 401 31.07 12.31 18.31
C PHE A 401 29.97 11.43 17.74
N THR A 402 29.98 11.15 16.43
CA THR A 402 28.98 10.27 15.78
C THR A 402 28.95 8.89 16.42
N LYS A 403 30.10 8.23 16.62
CA LYS A 403 30.17 6.94 17.34
C LYS A 403 29.66 7.04 18.78
N LYS A 404 29.89 8.16 19.47
CA LYS A 404 29.50 8.38 20.88
C LYS A 404 28.02 8.72 21.03
N THR A 405 27.37 9.35 20.04
CA THR A 405 25.91 9.51 20.00
C THR A 405 25.21 8.18 19.72
N THR A 406 25.66 7.36 18.76
CA THR A 406 25.09 6.00 18.53
C THR A 406 25.19 5.11 19.78
N LEU A 407 26.29 5.23 20.54
CA LEU A 407 26.50 4.50 21.80
C LEU A 407 25.68 5.05 22.99
N ASN A 408 25.15 6.26 22.88
CA ASN A 408 24.33 6.90 23.92
C ASN A 408 22.84 6.80 23.63
N THR A 409 22.40 6.84 22.37
CA THR A 409 20.99 6.58 21.99
C THR A 409 20.59 5.15 22.37
N SER A 410 21.46 4.17 22.10
CA SER A 410 21.27 2.77 22.55
C SER A 410 21.18 2.63 24.09
N LYS A 411 21.98 3.38 24.86
CA LYS A 411 21.85 3.44 26.34
C LYS A 411 20.56 4.12 26.78
N TRP A 412 20.12 5.17 26.08
CA TRP A 412 18.85 5.85 26.35
C TRP A 412 17.66 4.93 26.05
N GLN A 413 17.66 4.20 24.94
CA GLN A 413 16.65 3.19 24.61
C GLN A 413 16.57 2.08 25.67
N ILE A 414 17.71 1.62 26.21
CA ILE A 414 17.73 0.66 27.34
C ILE A 414 17.13 1.30 28.61
N LYS A 415 17.38 2.59 28.86
CA LYS A 415 16.87 3.32 30.03
C LYS A 415 15.37 3.61 29.93
N THR A 416 14.86 4.02 28.77
CA THR A 416 13.42 4.20 28.52
C THR A 416 12.70 2.86 28.54
N LYS A 417 13.22 1.81 27.90
CA LYS A 417 12.63 0.45 27.97
C LYS A 417 12.51 -0.04 29.42
N LYS A 418 13.55 0.17 30.26
CA LYS A 418 13.48 -0.11 31.72
C LYS A 418 12.46 0.76 32.47
N LEU A 419 12.26 2.02 32.07
CA LEU A 419 11.24 2.91 32.62
C LEU A 419 9.82 2.47 32.23
N THR A 420 9.59 2.06 30.97
CA THR A 420 8.31 1.52 30.51
C THR A 420 7.96 0.22 31.22
N THR A 421 8.94 -0.69 31.41
CA THR A 421 8.73 -1.92 32.20
C THR A 421 8.45 -1.63 33.68
N LYS A 422 9.05 -0.58 34.26
CA LYS A 422 8.72 -0.11 35.63
C LYS A 422 7.32 0.50 35.71
N LEU A 423 6.91 1.31 34.73
CA LEU A 423 5.55 1.87 34.66
C LEU A 423 4.50 0.78 34.53
N GLN A 424 4.75 -0.24 33.70
CA GLN A 424 3.87 -1.43 33.56
C GLN A 424 3.82 -2.33 34.81
N THR A 425 4.80 -2.26 35.72
CA THR A 425 4.75 -2.96 37.01
C THR A 425 4.11 -2.11 38.12
N ILE A 426 4.14 -0.78 38.01
CA ILE A 426 3.43 0.14 38.91
C ILE A 426 1.92 0.13 38.62
N THR A 427 1.51 0.09 37.35
CA THR A 427 0.09 0.04 36.95
C THR A 427 -0.60 -1.31 37.16
N LYS A 428 0.12 -2.35 37.61
CA LYS A 428 -0.42 -3.69 37.92
C LYS A 428 -0.63 -3.97 39.42
N LYS A 429 -0.70 -2.94 40.27
CA LYS A 429 -1.13 -3.06 41.68
C LYS A 429 -2.55 -2.53 41.87
N PRO A 430 -3.54 -3.35 42.28
CA PRO A 430 -4.90 -2.90 42.49
C PRO A 430 -5.06 -2.25 43.87
N THR A 431 -5.05 -0.92 43.93
CA THR A 431 -5.55 -0.16 45.09
C THR A 431 -7.05 0.08 44.96
N ILE A 432 -7.85 -0.89 45.42
CA ILE A 432 -9.24 -0.65 45.81
C ILE A 432 -9.41 -1.12 47.25
N THR A 433 -9.50 -0.17 48.18
CA THR A 433 -10.21 -0.40 49.43
C THR A 433 -10.80 0.90 49.96
N ARG A 434 -12.03 0.77 50.47
CA ARG A 434 -12.59 1.55 51.60
C ARG A 434 -13.31 2.87 51.29
N TRP A 435 -14.54 2.74 50.80
CA TRP A 435 -15.82 3.29 51.31
C TRP A 435 -16.86 2.74 50.30
N GLN A 436 -17.75 1.82 50.64
CA GLN A 436 -18.73 1.89 51.73
C GLN A 436 -18.76 0.62 52.59
N ALA A 437 -19.07 0.79 53.88
CA ALA A 437 -19.55 -0.27 54.76
C ALA A 437 -21.06 -0.06 55.02
N ILE A 438 -21.73 -1.09 55.58
CA ILE A 438 -23.18 -1.16 55.84
C ILE A 438 -23.94 -1.44 54.52
N THR A 439 -24.48 -2.65 54.29
CA THR A 439 -25.42 -3.35 55.19
C THR A 439 -25.37 -4.89 55.07
N LYS A 440 -25.50 -5.59 56.21
CA LYS A 440 -25.87 -7.02 56.46
C LYS A 440 -25.26 -8.14 55.56
N LYS A 441 -24.43 -9.08 56.05
CA LYS A 441 -24.55 -10.17 57.07
C LYS A 441 -24.89 -11.56 56.47
N LEU A 442 -24.23 -12.59 56.99
CA LEU A 442 -24.45 -14.06 56.85
C LEU A 442 -23.82 -14.73 55.60
N THR A 443 -22.67 -15.45 55.69
CA THR A 443 -22.42 -16.88 56.13
C THR A 443 -22.89 -17.91 55.07
N THR A 444 -22.20 -19.02 54.69
CA THR A 444 -21.06 -19.78 55.29
C THR A 444 -20.46 -20.82 54.30
N THR A 445 -19.25 -21.36 54.59
CA THR A 445 -18.85 -22.80 54.42
C THR A 445 -18.43 -23.40 53.04
N ARG A 446 -17.16 -23.88 52.98
CA ARG A 446 -16.56 -25.14 52.37
C ARG A 446 -16.98 -25.61 50.93
N ARG A 447 -16.21 -26.42 50.17
CA ARG A 447 -15.05 -27.31 50.44
C ARG A 447 -14.23 -27.58 49.15
N SER A 448 -13.04 -28.13 49.34
CA SER A 448 -12.08 -28.66 48.34
C SER A 448 -12.53 -29.96 47.63
N PHE A 449 -11.95 -30.26 46.45
CA PHE A 449 -11.63 -31.65 46.05
C PHE A 449 -10.43 -31.75 45.06
N THR A 450 -9.69 -32.85 45.12
CA THR A 450 -8.48 -33.14 44.31
C THR A 450 -8.39 -34.64 43.99
N ALA A 451 -8.06 -35.01 42.74
CA ALA A 451 -7.56 -36.34 42.29
C ALA A 451 -6.88 -36.16 40.90
N ASN A 452 -5.68 -36.66 40.57
CA ASN A 452 -5.13 -38.05 40.49
C ASN A 452 -5.87 -38.98 39.50
N LYS A 453 -5.24 -39.88 38.69
CA LYS A 453 -3.84 -40.12 38.20
C LYS A 453 -3.88 -41.35 37.21
N TYR A 454 -2.79 -41.61 36.45
CA TYR A 454 -2.46 -42.87 35.70
C TYR A 454 -3.23 -43.17 34.38
N TYR A 455 -2.82 -44.02 33.40
CA TYR A 455 -1.65 -44.91 33.03
C TYR A 455 -1.53 -44.91 31.46
N SER A 456 -0.62 -45.61 30.74
CA SER A 456 0.87 -45.61 30.66
C SER A 456 1.37 -46.55 29.52
N LYS A 457 2.69 -46.54 29.16
CA LYS A 457 3.47 -47.61 28.44
C LYS A 457 3.23 -47.79 26.91
N LEU A 458 4.15 -48.26 26.02
CA LEU A 458 5.57 -48.75 26.08
C LEU A 458 6.27 -48.78 24.67
N PHE A 459 7.62 -48.77 24.62
CA PHE A 459 8.61 -49.34 23.62
C PHE A 459 8.48 -49.09 22.08
N SER A 460 9.51 -49.27 21.21
CA SER A 460 10.95 -48.86 21.18
C SER A 460 11.72 -49.42 19.94
N SER A 461 12.61 -48.61 19.32
CA SER A 461 13.87 -49.00 18.61
C SER A 461 14.57 -47.69 18.14
N LYS A 462 15.88 -47.41 18.32
CA LYS A 462 17.14 -48.02 17.80
C LYS A 462 17.12 -48.21 16.27
N THR A 463 18.08 -47.76 15.45
CA THR A 463 19.44 -47.18 15.67
C THR A 463 20.00 -46.59 14.36
N THR A 464 21.01 -45.69 14.43
CA THR A 464 22.08 -45.43 13.40
C THR A 464 21.68 -45.00 11.97
N SER A 465 22.52 -44.37 11.13
CA SER A 465 23.65 -43.43 11.31
C SER A 465 24.12 -42.90 9.93
N SER A 466 24.55 -41.64 9.86
CA SER A 466 25.60 -41.13 8.96
C SER A 466 25.55 -41.36 7.41
N SER A 467 25.44 -40.22 6.71
CA SER A 467 26.45 -39.70 5.74
C SER A 467 26.24 -39.82 4.22
N LYS A 468 26.93 -38.86 3.56
CA LYS A 468 27.36 -38.76 2.15
C LYS A 468 26.38 -38.19 1.13
N ILE A 469 26.43 -36.86 1.08
CA ILE A 469 26.52 -36.05 -0.14
C ILE A 469 27.30 -36.78 -1.26
N SER A 470 26.79 -36.73 -2.48
CA SER A 470 27.60 -36.77 -3.71
C SER A 470 26.98 -35.84 -4.74
N PHE A 471 27.69 -34.75 -5.08
CA PHE A 471 27.37 -33.91 -6.23
C PHE A 471 27.86 -34.60 -7.51
N THR A 472 27.05 -34.59 -8.55
CA THR A 472 27.52 -34.71 -9.94
C THR A 472 26.87 -33.61 -10.76
N GLN A 473 27.67 -32.60 -11.10
CA GLN A 473 27.35 -31.68 -12.18
C GLN A 473 27.60 -32.37 -13.52
N SER A 474 26.71 -32.17 -14.48
CA SER A 474 27.03 -32.23 -15.90
C SER A 474 26.28 -31.12 -16.62
N SER A 475 27.04 -30.15 -17.12
CA SER A 475 26.64 -29.36 -18.28
C SER A 475 26.61 -30.28 -19.53
N THR A 476 26.07 -29.96 -20.70
CA THR A 476 26.14 -28.67 -21.41
C THR A 476 25.23 -28.69 -22.65
N TYR A 477 24.86 -27.51 -23.14
CA TYR A 477 24.69 -27.12 -24.56
C TYR A 477 23.37 -27.29 -25.38
N LEU A 478 23.02 -26.13 -26.00
CA LEU A 478 22.56 -25.86 -27.38
C LEU A 478 21.05 -25.71 -27.73
N LYS A 479 20.66 -24.43 -27.81
CA LYS A 479 20.00 -23.74 -28.95
C LYS A 479 18.93 -24.49 -29.77
N LYS A 480 17.75 -23.86 -29.86
CA LYS A 480 17.29 -23.15 -31.08
C LYS A 480 16.06 -22.25 -30.83
N ARG A 481 16.08 -21.02 -31.36
CA ARG A 481 14.88 -20.26 -31.76
C ARG A 481 14.46 -20.69 -33.18
N PRO A 482 13.24 -20.37 -33.61
CA PRO A 482 13.13 -19.45 -34.76
C PRO A 482 12.15 -18.28 -34.51
N ASN A 483 12.03 -17.41 -35.52
CA ASN A 483 11.42 -16.08 -35.44
C ASN A 483 9.94 -16.05 -35.88
N TYR A 484 9.29 -14.95 -35.50
CA TYR A 484 8.26 -14.18 -36.22
C TYR A 484 7.86 -14.63 -37.63
N TYR A 485 6.55 -14.68 -37.84
CA TYR A 485 5.85 -13.79 -38.78
C TYR A 485 4.69 -13.11 -38.04
#